data_AF-A0A4R8REA6-F1
#
_entry.id   AF-A0A4R8REA6-F1
#
_cell.length_a   1.000
_cell.length_b   1.000
_cell.length_c   1.000
_cell.angle_alpha   90.00
_cell.angle_beta   90.00
_cell.angle_gamma   90.00
#
_symmetry.space_group_name_H-M   'P 1'
#
loop_
_entity.id
_entity.type
_entity.pdbx_description
1 polymer ?
#
loop_
_entity_poly.entity_id
_entity_poly.type
_entity_poly.pdbx_seq_one_letter_code
_entity_poly.pdbx_strand_id
1 'polypeptide(L)'
;MRWIVARSSLLLALACLCTKSQARVTIGYRVTEAESINEKNYPYRDEMYDSETGNQIGNGVHLVAEPAGWMEIPFRPNWHCVFKADEDKLQAATKLWIPRTWNGDKLWWTRDSNVRRYISQYGDPDQTLRFSYIDQWEDGRTLQMVIPTEMVNRDTLDIFAKCFPSKQELLAYEDEHVRWLSWNMIGLS
;
A
#
# COMPACT_ATOMS: atom_id res chain seq x y z
N MET A 1 -36.08 6.91 -53.30
CA MET A 1 -35.72 7.67 -52.09
C MET A 1 -35.47 6.67 -50.96
N ARG A 2 -34.20 6.44 -50.59
CA ARG A 2 -33.63 5.76 -49.39
C ARG A 2 -34.14 4.32 -49.14
N TRP A 3 -33.34 3.31 -48.77
CA TRP A 3 -32.70 3.13 -47.46
C TRP A 3 -31.75 1.91 -47.53
N ILE A 4 -30.44 2.12 -47.70
CA ILE A 4 -29.42 1.10 -47.41
C ILE A 4 -28.17 1.82 -46.90
N VAL A 5 -28.17 2.36 -45.68
CA VAL A 5 -26.94 2.54 -44.85
C VAL A 5 -27.40 2.81 -43.42
N ALA A 6 -27.66 1.78 -42.60
CA ALA A 6 -27.96 2.02 -41.18
C ALA A 6 -27.68 0.83 -40.25
N ARG A 7 -26.88 -0.16 -40.65
CA ARG A 7 -26.56 -1.31 -39.77
C ARG A 7 -25.07 -1.55 -39.52
N SER A 8 -24.18 -0.93 -40.29
CA SER A 8 -22.73 -1.17 -40.15
C SER A 8 -22.01 -0.21 -39.20
N SER A 9 -22.69 0.85 -38.72
CA SER A 9 -22.03 1.90 -37.91
C SER A 9 -22.14 1.69 -36.39
N LEU A 10 -23.01 0.80 -35.90
CA LEU A 10 -23.11 0.53 -34.45
C LEU A 10 -22.09 -0.50 -33.95
N LEU A 11 -21.59 -1.41 -34.81
CA LEU A 11 -20.63 -2.45 -34.40
C LEU A 11 -19.20 -1.92 -34.27
N LEU A 12 -18.84 -0.81 -34.93
CA LEU A 12 -17.52 -0.20 -34.81
C LEU A 12 -17.37 0.70 -33.57
N ALA A 13 -18.46 1.24 -33.03
CA ALA A 13 -18.42 2.10 -31.84
C ALA A 13 -18.24 1.31 -30.53
N LEU A 14 -18.55 0.01 -30.52
CA LEU A 14 -18.37 -0.86 -29.34
C LEU A 14 -16.94 -1.39 -29.18
N ALA A 15 -16.13 -1.38 -30.24
CA ALA A 15 -14.73 -1.84 -30.22
C ALA A 15 -13.76 -0.83 -29.57
N CYS A 16 -14.23 0.40 -29.31
CA CYS A 16 -13.47 1.45 -28.60
C CYS A 16 -13.88 1.61 -27.14
N LEU A 17 -14.56 0.63 -26.53
CA LEU A 17 -14.40 0.39 -25.10
C LEU A 17 -12.98 -0.16 -24.92
N CYS A 18 -12.00 0.73 -25.03
CA CYS A 18 -10.65 0.49 -24.56
C CYS A 18 -10.80 0.07 -23.10
N THR A 19 -10.78 -1.23 -22.85
CA THR A 19 -10.34 -1.77 -21.56
C THR A 19 -8.93 -1.20 -21.41
N LYS A 20 -8.81 -0.02 -20.80
CA LYS A 20 -7.56 0.38 -20.17
C LYS A 20 -7.25 -0.81 -19.27
N SER A 21 -6.25 -1.60 -19.66
CA SER A 21 -5.61 -2.51 -18.72
C SER A 21 -5.27 -1.62 -17.54
N GLN A 22 -5.97 -1.79 -16.43
CA GLN A 22 -5.66 -1.09 -15.20
C GLN A 22 -4.21 -1.44 -14.86
N ALA A 23 -3.33 -0.46 -15.05
CA ALA A 23 -1.92 -0.65 -14.82
C ALA A 23 -1.75 -0.94 -13.33
N ARG A 24 -1.06 -2.03 -13.01
CA ARG A 24 -0.81 -2.42 -11.63
C ARG A 24 0.65 -2.17 -11.33
N VAL A 25 0.91 -1.32 -10.34
CA VAL A 25 2.25 -0.84 -9.98
C VAL A 25 2.67 -1.39 -8.63
N THR A 26 3.97 -1.62 -8.44
CA THR A 26 4.51 -2.06 -7.16
C THR A 26 4.43 -0.94 -6.14
N ILE A 27 3.88 -1.23 -4.97
CA ILE A 27 3.67 -0.25 -3.90
C ILE A 27 4.51 -0.51 -2.66
N GLY A 28 5.12 -1.69 -2.54
CA GLY A 28 6.07 -2.01 -1.47
C GLY A 28 6.17 -3.50 -1.18
N TYR A 29 6.92 -3.81 -0.12
CA TYR A 29 7.29 -5.17 0.26
C TYR A 29 7.14 -5.37 1.77
N ARG A 30 6.99 -6.63 2.20
CA ARG A 30 7.09 -7.01 3.63
C ARG A 30 7.46 -8.48 3.79
N VAL A 31 7.88 -8.84 4.99
CA VAL A 31 8.04 -10.24 5.42
C VAL A 31 6.87 -10.62 6.32
N THR A 32 6.15 -11.71 6.01
CA THR A 32 4.97 -12.13 6.79
C THR A 32 4.58 -13.60 6.54
N GLU A 33 3.42 -14.02 7.05
CA GLU A 33 2.81 -15.33 6.74
C GLU A 33 2.14 -15.26 5.36
N ALA A 34 2.36 -16.26 4.52
CA ALA A 34 2.01 -16.19 3.10
C ALA A 34 0.76 -16.98 2.70
N GLU A 35 0.30 -17.95 3.50
CA GLU A 35 -0.70 -18.93 3.07
C GLU A 35 -1.99 -18.24 2.58
N SER A 36 -2.60 -17.43 3.44
CA SER A 36 -3.84 -16.70 3.10
C SER A 36 -3.65 -15.67 1.98
N ILE A 37 -2.46 -15.06 1.88
CA ILE A 37 -2.14 -14.09 0.83
C ILE A 37 -2.04 -14.80 -0.51
N ASN A 38 -1.28 -15.88 -0.61
CA ASN A 38 -1.02 -16.58 -1.87
C ASN A 38 -2.25 -17.31 -2.40
N GLU A 39 -3.13 -17.81 -1.53
CA GLU A 39 -4.39 -18.41 -1.95
C GLU A 39 -5.32 -17.41 -2.66
N LYS A 40 -5.35 -16.16 -2.18
CA LYS A 40 -6.27 -15.12 -2.67
C LYS A 40 -5.61 -14.09 -3.58
N ASN A 41 -4.28 -14.11 -3.63
CA ASN A 41 -3.43 -13.01 -4.12
C ASN A 41 -3.80 -11.63 -3.54
N TYR A 42 -4.23 -11.61 -2.28
CA TYR A 42 -4.82 -10.45 -1.64
C TYR A 42 -4.50 -10.44 -0.14
N PRO A 43 -4.07 -9.29 0.42
CA PRO A 43 -3.83 -9.19 1.86
C PRO A 43 -5.14 -8.99 2.62
N TYR A 44 -5.30 -9.72 3.72
CA TYR A 44 -6.37 -9.50 4.70
C TYR A 44 -5.77 -9.04 6.02
N ARG A 45 -6.48 -8.15 6.73
CA ARG A 45 -6.07 -7.65 8.04
C ARG A 45 -7.19 -7.81 9.05
N ASP A 46 -7.01 -8.71 10.01
CA ASP A 46 -7.93 -8.82 11.14
C ASP A 46 -7.69 -7.68 12.15
N GLU A 47 -8.74 -6.90 12.40
CA GLU A 47 -8.77 -5.80 13.36
C GLU A 47 -8.47 -6.25 14.79
N MET A 48 -8.66 -7.53 15.13
CA MET A 48 -8.35 -8.04 16.47
C MET A 48 -6.87 -7.89 16.86
N TYR A 49 -6.00 -7.78 15.87
CA TYR A 49 -4.57 -7.58 16.05
C TYR A 49 -4.17 -6.12 15.94
N ASP A 50 -5.10 -5.21 15.65
CA ASP A 50 -4.85 -3.78 15.75
C ASP A 50 -4.72 -3.42 17.22
N SER A 51 -3.77 -2.54 17.51
CA SER A 51 -3.44 -2.18 18.88
C SER A 51 -3.62 -0.69 19.04
N GLU A 52 -4.10 -0.29 20.22
CA GLU A 52 -4.08 1.12 20.60
C GLU A 52 -2.64 1.64 20.66
N THR A 53 -1.64 0.81 20.95
CA THR A 53 -0.23 1.23 21.09
C THR A 53 0.75 0.26 20.43
N GLY A 54 1.99 0.71 20.22
CA GLY A 54 3.07 -0.17 19.75
C GLY A 54 3.28 -0.21 18.23
N ASN A 55 2.36 0.37 17.44
CA ASN A 55 2.60 0.64 16.03
C ASN A 55 3.11 2.06 15.85
N GLN A 56 4.22 2.23 15.11
CA GLN A 56 4.90 3.53 15.01
C GLN A 56 3.98 4.61 14.44
N ILE A 57 3.34 4.35 13.29
CA ILE A 57 2.47 5.31 12.58
C ILE A 57 1.04 4.78 12.44
N GLY A 58 0.62 4.00 13.43
CA GLY A 58 -0.74 3.49 13.57
C GLY A 58 -0.99 2.15 12.87
N ASN A 59 -2.24 1.70 12.94
CA ASN A 59 -2.65 0.35 12.55
C ASN A 59 -2.79 0.15 11.03
N GLY A 60 -2.42 -1.06 10.56
CA GLY A 60 -2.59 -1.47 9.17
C GLY A 60 -1.52 -2.45 8.68
N VAL A 61 -1.39 -2.53 7.36
CA VAL A 61 -0.32 -3.29 6.69
C VAL A 61 0.89 -2.40 6.48
N HIS A 62 1.97 -2.69 7.20
CA HIS A 62 3.26 -2.02 7.06
C HIS A 62 4.06 -2.62 5.90
N LEU A 63 4.60 -1.75 5.05
CA LEU A 63 5.46 -2.08 3.92
C LEU A 63 6.76 -1.27 3.98
N VAL A 64 7.81 -1.78 3.33
CA VAL A 64 9.04 -1.04 2.93
C VAL A 64 9.08 -0.82 1.43
N ALA A 65 9.82 0.20 1.00
CA ALA A 65 10.06 0.52 -0.40
C ALA A 65 11.03 -0.44 -1.10
N GLU A 66 11.94 -1.03 -0.33
CA GLU A 66 13.06 -1.83 -0.82
C GLU A 66 12.68 -3.32 -0.90
N PRO A 67 12.90 -3.99 -2.04
CA PRO A 67 12.66 -5.43 -2.15
C PRO A 67 13.58 -6.17 -1.19
N ALA A 68 13.03 -7.11 -0.43
CA ALA A 68 13.73 -7.79 0.66
C ALA A 68 14.35 -6.86 1.72
N GLY A 69 13.90 -5.60 1.80
CA GLY A 69 14.38 -4.61 2.76
C GLY A 69 13.82 -4.77 4.17
N TRP A 70 12.83 -5.65 4.37
CA TRP A 70 12.29 -5.93 5.69
C TRP A 70 13.15 -6.94 6.46
N MET A 71 13.26 -6.77 7.78
CA MET A 71 14.00 -7.71 8.62
C MET A 71 13.32 -9.09 8.66
N GLU A 72 14.12 -10.15 8.57
CA GLU A 72 13.64 -11.51 8.79
C GLU A 72 13.42 -11.75 10.29
N ILE A 73 12.37 -12.49 10.62
CA ILE A 73 12.06 -12.90 11.98
C ILE A 73 12.80 -14.21 12.27
N PRO A 74 13.70 -14.25 13.28
CA PRO A 74 14.35 -15.48 13.67
C PRO A 74 13.33 -16.55 14.08
N PHE A 75 13.64 -17.82 13.79
CA PHE A 75 12.86 -18.99 14.20
C PHE A 75 11.43 -19.09 13.65
N ARG A 76 11.11 -18.37 12.57
CA ARG A 76 9.85 -18.51 11.82
C ARG A 76 10.10 -18.57 10.31
N PRO A 77 9.21 -19.19 9.51
CA PRO A 77 9.25 -19.05 8.06
C PRO A 77 9.10 -17.58 7.66
N ASN A 78 10.06 -17.06 6.90
CA ASN A 78 10.04 -15.69 6.40
C ASN A 78 9.61 -15.70 4.94
N TRP A 79 8.34 -15.40 4.68
CA TRP A 79 7.89 -15.22 3.31
C TRP A 79 8.04 -13.77 2.89
N HIS A 80 8.66 -13.57 1.74
CA HIS A 80 8.97 -12.27 1.18
C HIS A 80 7.88 -11.89 0.18
N CYS A 81 7.13 -10.84 0.48
CA CYS A 81 5.94 -10.48 -0.27
C CYS A 81 6.12 -9.17 -1.03
N VAL A 82 5.66 -9.14 -2.28
CA VAL A 82 5.43 -7.94 -3.08
C VAL A 82 3.96 -7.55 -3.01
N PHE A 83 3.72 -6.26 -2.86
CA PHE A 83 2.40 -5.64 -2.89
C PHE A 83 2.31 -4.74 -4.11
N LYS A 84 1.20 -4.84 -4.83
CA LYS A 84 0.88 -4.01 -5.98
C LYS A 84 -0.52 -3.43 -5.84
N ALA A 85 -0.80 -2.33 -6.51
CA ALA A 85 -2.12 -1.71 -6.55
C ALA A 85 -2.44 -1.21 -7.95
N ASP A 86 -3.73 -0.99 -8.22
CA ASP A 86 -4.16 -0.22 -9.39
C ASP A 86 -3.57 1.20 -9.33
N GLU A 87 -2.94 1.60 -10.44
CA GLU A 87 -2.21 2.85 -10.53
C GLU A 87 -3.12 4.07 -10.37
N ASP A 88 -4.30 4.07 -11.00
CA ASP A 88 -5.23 5.19 -10.94
C ASP A 88 -5.79 5.36 -9.52
N LYS A 89 -6.16 4.25 -8.85
CA LYS A 89 -6.59 4.22 -7.45
C LYS A 89 -5.48 4.66 -6.51
N LEU A 90 -4.25 4.19 -6.73
CA LEU A 90 -3.09 4.63 -5.96
C LEU A 90 -2.85 6.12 -6.15
N GLN A 91 -2.88 6.65 -7.37
CA GLN A 91 -2.68 8.07 -7.65
C GLN A 91 -3.75 8.92 -6.95
N ALA A 92 -5.01 8.49 -6.99
CA ALA A 92 -6.14 9.17 -6.34
C ALA A 92 -6.10 9.10 -4.81
N ALA A 93 -5.49 8.07 -4.22
CA ALA A 93 -5.45 7.90 -2.77
C ALA A 93 -4.66 9.01 -2.06
N THR A 94 -5.19 9.49 -0.93
CA THR A 94 -4.51 10.44 -0.06
C THR A 94 -3.23 9.82 0.51
N LYS A 95 -2.12 10.54 0.41
CA LYS A 95 -0.81 10.16 0.93
C LYS A 95 -0.35 11.23 1.91
N LEU A 96 -0.01 10.84 3.12
CA LEU A 96 0.34 11.77 4.19
C LEU A 96 1.60 11.30 4.91
N TRP A 97 2.54 12.23 5.05
CA TRP A 97 3.70 12.07 5.90
C TRP A 97 3.31 12.25 7.37
N ILE A 98 3.68 11.28 8.21
CA ILE A 98 3.44 11.32 9.66
C ILE A 98 4.72 11.81 10.34
N PRO A 99 4.77 13.06 10.85
CA PRO A 99 5.94 13.58 11.53
C PRO A 99 6.11 12.92 12.91
N ARG A 100 7.30 13.02 13.50
CA ARG A 100 7.54 12.53 14.87
C ARG A 100 6.65 13.22 15.91
N THR A 101 6.39 14.51 15.71
CA THR A 101 5.61 15.36 16.59
C THR A 101 4.68 16.29 15.81
N TRP A 102 3.56 16.67 16.43
CA TRP A 102 2.61 17.67 15.91
C TRP A 102 2.03 18.47 17.07
N ASN A 103 2.11 19.80 17.02
CA ASN A 103 1.67 20.71 18.10
C ASN A 103 2.26 20.39 19.49
N GLY A 104 3.49 19.87 19.52
CA GLY A 104 4.16 19.45 20.77
C GLY A 104 3.82 18.03 21.22
N ASP A 105 2.79 17.39 20.64
CA ASP A 105 2.44 16.01 20.94
C ASP A 105 3.28 15.03 20.10
N LYS A 106 3.71 13.93 20.71
CA LYS A 106 4.38 12.82 20.00
C LYS A 106 3.36 12.01 19.21
N LEU A 107 3.62 11.80 17.91
CA LEU A 107 2.81 10.95 17.04
C LEU A 107 3.39 9.55 16.88
N TRP A 108 4.71 9.39 16.88
CA TRP A 108 5.30 8.06 16.70
C TRP A 108 5.25 7.22 17.97
N TRP A 109 4.95 5.93 17.84
CA TRP A 109 4.88 4.96 18.96
C TRP A 109 3.95 5.40 20.08
N THR A 110 2.90 6.16 19.73
CA THR A 110 1.89 6.65 20.67
C THR A 110 0.59 5.86 20.46
N ARG A 111 -0.52 6.37 21.00
CA ARG A 111 -1.84 5.84 20.69
C ARG A 111 -2.24 6.04 19.22
N ASP A 112 -2.80 5.02 18.57
CA ASP A 112 -3.30 5.14 17.18
C ASP A 112 -4.31 6.29 17.05
N SER A 113 -5.15 6.51 18.07
CA SER A 113 -6.07 7.65 18.15
C SER A 113 -5.41 9.03 17.98
N ASN A 114 -4.16 9.22 18.43
CA ASN A 114 -3.43 10.48 18.21
C ASN A 114 -2.98 10.63 16.75
N VAL A 115 -2.51 9.53 16.14
CA VAL A 115 -2.13 9.50 14.72
C VAL A 115 -3.37 9.77 13.86
N ARG A 116 -4.48 9.09 14.14
CA ARG A 116 -5.78 9.31 13.48
C ARG A 116 -6.22 10.77 13.59
N ARG A 117 -6.14 11.39 14.78
CA ARG A 117 -6.48 12.81 14.99
C ARG A 117 -5.65 13.75 14.12
N TYR A 118 -4.35 13.47 13.95
CA TYR A 118 -3.48 14.23 13.04
C TYR A 118 -3.91 14.06 11.58
N ILE A 119 -4.16 12.81 11.15
CA ILE A 119 -4.59 12.51 9.78
C ILE A 119 -5.92 13.21 9.45
N SER A 120 -6.86 13.26 10.39
CA SER A 120 -8.15 13.94 10.24
C SER A 120 -8.07 15.43 9.88
N GLN A 121 -6.90 16.07 10.03
CA GLN A 121 -6.70 17.45 9.57
C GLN A 121 -6.49 17.56 8.05
N TYR A 122 -6.18 16.45 7.38
CA TYR A 122 -5.81 16.40 5.96
C TYR A 122 -6.68 15.43 5.14
N GLY A 123 -7.32 14.45 5.79
CA GLY A 123 -8.13 13.44 5.12
C GLY A 123 -8.76 12.44 6.08
N ASP A 124 -9.29 11.35 5.54
CA ASP A 124 -9.88 10.27 6.32
C ASP A 124 -8.77 9.31 6.84
N PRO A 125 -8.62 9.10 8.16
CA PRO A 125 -7.64 8.16 8.73
C PRO A 125 -7.73 6.72 8.22
N ASP A 126 -8.91 6.30 7.77
CA ASP A 126 -9.20 4.95 7.28
C ASP A 126 -8.96 4.80 5.77
N GLN A 127 -8.67 5.91 5.07
CA GLN A 127 -8.48 5.96 3.60
C GLN A 127 -7.21 6.71 3.20
N THR A 128 -6.30 6.96 4.14
CA THR A 128 -5.06 7.70 3.92
C THR A 128 -3.85 6.80 4.09
N LEU A 129 -3.04 6.66 3.05
CA LEU A 129 -1.73 6.03 3.10
C LEU A 129 -0.78 6.86 3.98
N ARG A 130 -0.15 6.22 4.95
CA ARG A 130 0.67 6.87 5.97
C ARG A 130 2.13 6.56 5.72
N PHE A 131 2.98 7.57 5.70
CA PHE A 131 4.40 7.40 5.42
C PHE A 131 5.24 7.98 6.55
N SER A 132 6.37 7.34 6.83
CA SER A 132 7.42 7.91 7.68
C SER A 132 8.74 7.20 7.44
N TYR A 133 9.81 7.68 8.06
CA TYR A 133 10.97 6.82 8.30
C TYR A 133 10.63 5.75 9.34
N ILE A 134 11.30 4.60 9.29
CA ILE A 134 11.24 3.61 10.36
C ILE A 134 12.18 4.06 11.48
N ASP A 135 11.61 4.20 12.67
CA ASP A 135 12.38 4.53 13.85
C ASP A 135 13.22 3.32 14.27
N GLN A 136 14.40 3.57 14.83
CA GLN A 136 15.30 2.53 15.35
C GLN A 136 15.91 1.58 14.29
N TRP A 137 15.73 1.86 12.99
CA TRP A 137 16.54 1.22 11.96
C TRP A 137 17.94 1.85 11.92
N GLU A 138 18.99 1.03 11.73
CA GLU A 138 20.39 1.46 11.79
C GLU A 138 20.75 2.62 10.84
N ASP A 139 20.08 2.72 9.69
CA ASP A 139 20.36 3.74 8.68
C ASP A 139 19.62 5.07 8.92
N GLY A 140 18.61 5.08 9.81
CA GLY A 140 17.71 6.21 10.08
C GLY A 140 16.98 6.76 8.84
N ARG A 141 16.98 6.04 7.71
CA ARG A 141 16.53 6.51 6.39
C ARG A 141 15.62 5.51 5.68
N THR A 142 15.50 4.29 6.19
CA THR A 142 14.53 3.32 5.67
C THR A 142 13.12 3.90 5.80
N LEU A 143 12.38 3.92 4.69
CA LEU A 143 11.00 4.38 4.63
C LEU A 143 10.04 3.24 4.95
N GLN A 144 8.93 3.57 5.60
CA GLN A 144 7.74 2.72 5.68
C GLN A 144 6.50 3.41 5.10
N MET A 145 5.58 2.56 4.64
CA MET A 145 4.20 2.93 4.34
C MET A 145 3.27 2.04 5.16
N VAL A 146 2.21 2.62 5.72
CA VAL A 146 1.08 1.88 6.28
C VAL A 146 -0.14 2.07 5.39
N ILE A 147 -0.70 0.95 4.96
CA ILE A 147 -2.04 0.88 4.37
C ILE A 147 -3.01 0.61 5.53
N PRO A 148 -3.91 1.56 5.88
CA PRO A 148 -4.82 1.38 7.02
C PRO A 148 -5.66 0.11 6.92
N THR A 149 -5.97 -0.52 8.05
CA THR A 149 -6.76 -1.78 8.12
C THR A 149 -8.05 -1.72 7.30
N GLU A 150 -8.85 -0.67 7.48
CA GLU A 150 -10.07 -0.44 6.70
C GLU A 150 -9.80 -0.30 5.19
N MET A 151 -8.73 0.40 4.81
CA MET A 151 -8.35 0.58 3.41
C MET A 151 -7.98 -0.75 2.75
N VAL A 152 -7.24 -1.59 3.49
CA VAL A 152 -6.91 -2.96 3.10
C VAL A 152 -8.20 -3.76 2.96
N ASN A 153 -9.03 -3.86 4.01
CA ASN A 153 -10.18 -4.75 4.04
C ASN A 153 -11.28 -4.38 3.02
N ARG A 154 -11.40 -3.10 2.65
CA ARG A 154 -12.33 -2.63 1.61
C ARG A 154 -11.79 -2.75 0.18
N ASP A 155 -10.56 -3.23 0.02
CA ASP A 155 -9.85 -3.29 -1.25
C ASP A 155 -9.85 -1.95 -2.02
N THR A 156 -9.61 -0.87 -1.29
CA THR A 156 -9.74 0.50 -1.84
C THR A 156 -8.77 0.74 -3.00
N LEU A 157 -7.63 0.04 -3.01
CA LEU A 157 -6.56 0.19 -3.96
C LEU A 157 -6.49 -0.91 -5.05
N ASP A 158 -7.40 -1.90 -5.04
CA ASP A 158 -7.25 -3.10 -5.87
C ASP A 158 -5.91 -3.82 -5.60
N ILE A 159 -5.71 -4.15 -4.32
CA ILE A 159 -4.42 -4.64 -3.84
C ILE A 159 -4.23 -6.06 -4.33
N PHE A 160 -3.08 -6.28 -4.97
CA PHE A 160 -2.56 -7.61 -5.24
C PHE A 160 -1.35 -7.85 -4.36
N ALA A 161 -1.25 -9.03 -3.78
CA ALA A 161 -0.07 -9.42 -3.04
C ALA A 161 0.34 -10.86 -3.38
N LYS A 162 1.65 -11.08 -3.47
CA LYS A 162 2.24 -12.40 -3.70
C LYS A 162 3.50 -12.56 -2.87
N CYS A 163 3.64 -13.73 -2.26
CA CYS A 163 4.70 -14.05 -1.33
C CYS A 163 5.55 -15.23 -1.84
N PHE A 164 6.86 -15.11 -1.59
CA PHE A 164 7.89 -16.06 -2.01
C PHE A 164 8.62 -16.62 -0.79
N PRO A 165 9.04 -17.88 -0.81
CA PRO A 165 9.70 -18.52 0.33
C PRO A 165 11.14 -18.02 0.55
N SER A 166 11.71 -17.28 -0.40
CA SER A 166 13.07 -16.75 -0.32
C SER A 166 13.20 -15.34 -0.92
N LYS A 167 14.19 -14.59 -0.44
CA LYS A 167 14.57 -13.28 -1.01
C LYS A 167 14.90 -13.39 -2.50
N GLN A 168 15.61 -14.44 -2.88
CA GLN A 168 16.06 -14.68 -4.25
C GLN A 168 14.87 -14.87 -5.20
N GLU A 169 13.85 -15.60 -4.78
CA GLU A 169 12.64 -15.80 -5.59
C GLU A 169 11.81 -14.52 -5.71
N LEU A 170 11.72 -13.72 -4.64
CA LEU A 170 11.12 -12.38 -4.74
C LEU A 170 11.86 -11.54 -5.76
N LEU A 171 13.19 -11.41 -5.63
CA LEU A 171 14.00 -10.56 -6.52
C LEU A 171 14.01 -11.05 -7.96
N ALA A 172 13.89 -12.36 -8.20
CA ALA A 172 13.74 -12.91 -9.55
C ALA A 172 12.37 -12.58 -10.17
N TYR A 173 11.35 -12.33 -9.35
CA TYR A 173 10.01 -11.97 -9.80
C TYR A 173 9.79 -10.45 -9.89
N GLU A 174 10.30 -9.71 -8.91
CA GLU A 174 10.15 -8.26 -8.75
C GLU A 174 11.34 -7.69 -7.96
N ASP A 175 12.11 -6.82 -8.59
CA ASP A 175 13.27 -6.11 -8.02
C ASP A 175 13.12 -4.58 -8.06
N GLU A 176 11.92 -4.06 -8.36
CA GLU A 176 11.68 -2.62 -8.41
C GLU A 176 11.87 -1.94 -7.04
N HIS A 177 12.70 -0.90 -7.01
CA HIS A 177 12.82 -0.01 -5.86
C HIS A 177 11.73 1.08 -5.90
N VAL A 178 10.78 1.05 -4.96
CA VAL A 178 9.63 1.96 -4.99
C VAL A 178 10.04 3.36 -4.54
N ARG A 179 9.91 4.34 -5.42
CA ARG A 179 10.29 5.74 -5.13
C ARG A 179 9.15 6.53 -4.48
N TRP A 180 8.76 6.18 -3.26
CA TRP A 180 7.66 6.88 -2.55
C TRP A 180 7.85 8.38 -2.40
N LEU A 181 9.09 8.86 -2.26
CA LEU A 181 9.38 10.29 -2.16
C LEU A 181 9.12 11.06 -3.46
N SER A 182 8.93 10.39 -4.60
CA SER A 182 8.48 11.05 -5.83
C SER A 182 6.96 11.09 -5.98
N TRP A 183 6.20 10.54 -5.02
CA TRP A 183 4.74 10.61 -5.02
C TRP A 183 4.27 11.93 -4.41
N ASN A 184 3.12 12.42 -4.87
CA ASN A 184 2.48 13.59 -4.29
C ASN A 184 1.98 13.27 -2.87
N MET A 185 2.69 13.77 -1.85
CA MET A 185 2.45 13.46 -0.44
C MET A 185 2.33 14.74 0.38
N ILE A 186 1.29 14.80 1.21
CA ILE A 186 1.04 15.92 2.11
C ILE A 186 2.03 15.85 3.28
N GLY A 187 2.55 17.00 3.72
CA GLY A 187 3.37 17.09 4.94
C GLY A 187 4.83 16.66 4.79
N LEU A 188 5.25 16.23 3.60
CA LEU A 188 6.65 16.03 3.26
C LEU A 188 7.25 17.39 2.83
N SER A 189 8.11 17.98 3.67
CA SER A 189 8.79 19.26 3.42
C SER A 189 10.23 19.06 2.98
#